data_AF-Q07GM7-F1
#
_entry.id   AF-Q07GM7-F1
#
_cell.length_a   1.000
_cell.length_b   1.000
_cell.length_c   1.000
_cell.angle_alpha   90.00
_cell.angle_beta   90.00
_cell.angle_gamma   90.00
#
_symmetry.space_group_name_H-M   'P 1'
#
loop_
_entity.id
_entity.type
_entity.pdbx_description
1 polymer ?
#
loop_
_entity_poly.entity_id
_entity_poly.type
_entity_poly.pdbx_seq_one_letter_code
_entity_poly.pdbx_strand_id
1 'polypeptide(L)'
;MAFENNTNLGRVDTILKTLRLIEKSAASNRATDAQIRAVLAPLLEALARYRAANDAPENTSPVATLEDTLTAGQRAALHLADRASTRDLIAALLGRLEAQQARIDTTDNGRAS
;
A
#
# COMPACT_ATOMS: atom_id res chain seq x y z
N MET A 1 -5.88 9.80 29.53
CA MET A 1 -5.99 9.70 28.05
C MET A 1 -7.12 8.72 27.69
N ALA A 2 -7.81 8.88 26.56
CA ALA A 2 -9.08 8.14 26.28
C ALA A 2 -8.94 6.64 25.94
N PHE A 3 -7.72 6.10 25.89
CA PHE A 3 -7.44 4.69 25.55
C PHE A 3 -6.52 3.96 26.55
N GLU A 4 -6.31 4.49 27.75
CA GLU A 4 -5.49 3.82 28.78
C GLU A 4 -6.13 2.54 29.34
N ASN A 5 -7.40 2.26 29.00
CA ASN A 5 -8.10 1.10 29.53
C ASN A 5 -7.98 -0.11 28.58
N ASN A 6 -7.19 -1.09 29.03
CA ASN A 6 -7.01 -2.42 28.41
C ASN A 6 -8.34 -3.16 28.11
N THR A 7 -9.47 -2.72 28.68
CA THR A 7 -10.82 -3.24 28.41
C THR A 7 -11.21 -3.13 26.93
N ASN A 8 -10.85 -2.05 26.23
CA ASN A 8 -11.22 -1.90 24.82
C ASN A 8 -10.42 -2.84 23.91
N LEU A 9 -9.14 -3.09 24.24
CA LEU A 9 -8.35 -4.12 23.58
C LEU A 9 -8.95 -5.52 23.81
N GLY A 10 -9.35 -5.85 25.04
CA GLY A 10 -10.03 -7.11 25.35
C GLY A 10 -11.37 -7.29 24.62
N ARG A 11 -12.10 -6.21 24.36
CA ARG A 11 -13.33 -6.24 23.54
C ARG A 11 -13.02 -6.54 22.07
N VAL A 12 -11.97 -5.95 21.51
CA VAL A 12 -11.50 -6.27 20.14
C VAL A 12 -11.06 -7.73 20.05
N ASP A 13 -10.30 -8.23 21.02
CA ASP A 13 -9.91 -9.65 21.08
C ASP A 13 -11.13 -10.59 21.12
N THR A 14 -12.19 -10.19 21.82
CA THR A 14 -13.44 -10.96 21.89
C THR A 14 -14.16 -11.00 20.53
N ILE A 15 -14.16 -9.89 19.80
CA ILE A 15 -14.70 -9.83 18.42
C ILE A 15 -13.90 -10.77 17.51
N LEU A 16 -12.57 -10.74 17.58
CA LEU A 16 -11.71 -11.62 16.78
C LEU A 16 -11.90 -13.10 17.11
N LYS A 17 -12.04 -13.46 18.40
CA LYS A 17 -12.36 -14.83 18.81
C LYS A 17 -13.69 -15.30 18.23
N THR A 18 -14.71 -14.45 18.27
CA THR A 18 -16.03 -14.75 17.70
C THR A 18 -15.97 -14.94 16.19
N LEU A 19 -15.21 -14.09 15.47
CA LEU A 19 -14.99 -14.23 14.03
C LEU A 19 -14.38 -15.60 13.68
N ARG A 20 -13.35 -16.03 14.42
CA ARG A 20 -12.73 -17.35 14.21
C ARG A 20 -13.70 -18.52 14.43
N LEU A 21 -14.66 -18.37 15.35
CA LEU A 21 -15.71 -19.39 15.54
C LEU A 21 -16.66 -19.46 14.34
N ILE A 22 -17.01 -18.31 13.75
CA ILE A 22 -17.82 -18.24 12.52
C ILE A 22 -17.07 -18.91 11.37
N GLU A 23 -15.78 -18.62 11.18
CA GLU A 23 -14.95 -19.25 10.15
C GLU A 23 -14.83 -20.76 10.34
N LYS A 24 -14.63 -21.22 11.58
CA LYS A 24 -14.59 -22.65 11.90
C LYS A 24 -15.93 -23.33 11.62
N SER A 25 -17.04 -22.68 11.97
CA SER A 25 -18.39 -23.18 11.67
C SER A 25 -18.64 -23.23 10.15
N ALA A 26 -18.24 -22.19 9.43
CA ALA A 26 -18.33 -22.12 7.97
C ALA A 26 -17.53 -23.25 7.30
N ALA A 27 -16.31 -23.50 7.74
CA ALA A 27 -15.49 -24.61 7.26
C ALA A 27 -16.16 -25.97 7.54
N SER A 28 -16.69 -26.18 8.75
CA SER A 28 -17.41 -27.41 9.12
C SER A 28 -18.67 -27.64 8.29
N ASN A 29 -19.34 -26.55 7.88
CA ASN A 29 -20.57 -26.59 7.09
C ASN A 29 -20.33 -26.45 5.58
N ARG A 30 -19.06 -26.46 5.13
CA ARG A 30 -18.65 -26.24 3.73
C ARG A 30 -19.31 -25.01 3.11
N ALA A 31 -19.45 -23.95 3.91
CA ALA A 31 -19.99 -22.70 3.43
C ALA A 31 -19.07 -22.10 2.37
N THR A 32 -19.68 -21.57 1.32
CA THR A 32 -18.96 -20.85 0.25
C THR A 32 -18.49 -19.49 0.75
N ASP A 33 -17.46 -18.93 0.11
CA ASP A 33 -16.97 -17.59 0.44
C ASP A 33 -18.05 -16.52 0.32
N ALA A 34 -19.01 -16.70 -0.60
CA ALA A 34 -20.14 -15.79 -0.74
C ALA A 34 -21.06 -15.82 0.50
N GLN A 35 -21.29 -17.00 1.08
CA GLN A 35 -22.08 -17.14 2.31
C GLN A 35 -21.35 -16.57 3.52
N ILE A 36 -20.03 -16.79 3.61
CA ILE A 36 -19.20 -16.20 4.68
C ILE A 36 -19.25 -14.66 4.58
N ARG A 37 -19.05 -14.11 3.38
CA ARG A 37 -19.14 -12.65 3.14
C ARG A 37 -20.52 -12.11 3.50
N ALA A 38 -21.60 -12.81 3.16
CA ALA A 38 -22.96 -12.38 3.51
C ALA A 38 -23.16 -12.31 5.03
N VAL A 39 -22.66 -13.30 5.78
CA VAL A 39 -22.73 -13.32 7.25
C VAL A 39 -21.90 -12.19 7.87
N LEU A 40 -20.73 -11.89 7.31
CA LEU A 40 -19.83 -10.84 7.81
C LEU A 40 -20.20 -9.42 7.33
N ALA A 41 -21.09 -9.29 6.34
CA ALA A 41 -21.44 -8.01 5.74
C ALA A 41 -21.85 -6.92 6.76
N PRO A 42 -22.69 -7.19 7.78
CA PRO A 42 -23.07 -6.18 8.75
C PRO A 42 -21.89 -5.63 9.58
N LEU A 43 -20.92 -6.49 9.92
CA LEU A 43 -19.72 -6.09 10.64
C LEU A 43 -18.82 -5.19 9.77
N LEU A 44 -18.63 -5.58 8.51
CA LEU A 44 -17.85 -4.81 7.55
C LEU A 44 -18.49 -3.44 7.28
N GLU A 45 -19.81 -3.38 7.17
CA GLU A 45 -20.54 -2.12 6.98
C GLU A 45 -20.41 -1.20 8.20
N ALA A 46 -20.49 -1.73 9.42
CA ALA A 46 -20.30 -0.95 10.64
C ALA A 46 -18.88 -0.36 10.72
N LEU A 47 -17.85 -1.15 10.36
CA LEU A 47 -16.47 -0.68 10.31
C LEU A 47 -16.25 0.36 9.20
N ALA A 48 -16.87 0.18 8.03
CA ALA A 48 -16.82 1.15 6.94
C ALA A 48 -17.47 2.48 7.33
N ARG A 49 -18.62 2.45 8.02
CA ARG A 49 -19.26 3.67 8.56
C ARG A 49 -18.40 4.36 9.61
N TYR A 50 -17.79 3.61 10.52
CA TYR A 50 -16.85 4.17 11.49
C TYR A 50 -15.67 4.84 10.80
N ARG A 51 -15.07 4.18 9.80
CA ARG A 51 -14.00 4.77 8.99
C ARG A 51 -14.43 6.05 8.29
N ALA A 52 -15.55 6.03 7.56
CA ALA A 52 -16.06 7.20 6.83
C ALA A 52 -16.37 8.40 7.73
N ALA A 53 -16.75 8.16 9.00
CA ALA A 53 -17.03 9.20 9.97
C ALA A 53 -15.78 9.76 10.66
N ASN A 54 -14.65 9.05 10.62
CA ASN A 54 -13.42 9.41 11.35
C ASN A 54 -12.23 9.72 10.43
N ASP A 55 -12.28 9.30 9.16
CA ASP A 55 -11.41 9.82 8.12
C ASP A 55 -11.96 11.21 7.73
N ALA A 56 -11.43 12.27 8.36
CA ALA A 56 -11.46 13.62 7.78
C ALA A 56 -10.85 13.56 6.36
N PRO A 57 -11.19 14.47 5.42
CA PRO A 57 -10.75 14.35 4.04
C PRO A 57 -9.25 14.68 3.93
N GLU A 58 -8.39 13.72 4.27
CA GLU A 58 -7.10 13.61 3.63
C GLU A 58 -7.33 12.92 2.29
N ASN A 59 -7.71 13.71 1.27
CA ASN A 59 -7.65 13.37 -0.16
C ASN A 59 -7.62 11.87 -0.48
N THR A 60 -8.65 11.11 -0.12
CA THR A 60 -8.94 9.86 -0.82
C THR A 60 -9.61 10.23 -2.13
N SER A 61 -8.81 10.79 -3.04
CA SER A 61 -9.07 10.55 -4.45
C SER A 61 -9.28 9.05 -4.62
N PRO A 62 -10.26 8.59 -5.42
CA PRO A 62 -10.30 7.19 -5.80
C PRO A 62 -8.89 6.83 -6.26
N VAL A 63 -8.36 5.70 -5.77
CA VAL A 63 -7.07 5.19 -6.22
C VAL A 63 -7.21 4.97 -7.73
N ALA A 64 -6.90 6.00 -8.50
CA ALA A 64 -6.39 5.84 -9.84
C ALA A 64 -5.15 5.00 -9.60
N THR A 65 -5.24 3.73 -9.99
CA THR A 65 -4.07 2.90 -10.19
C THR A 65 -3.03 3.79 -10.86
N LEU A 66 -1.83 3.91 -10.30
CA LEU A 66 -0.78 4.79 -10.87
C LEU A 66 -0.69 4.59 -12.40
N GLU A 67 -0.94 3.37 -12.88
CA GLU A 67 -1.05 3.03 -14.29
C GLU A 67 -2.06 3.84 -15.13
N ASP A 68 -3.19 4.28 -14.58
CA ASP A 68 -4.22 5.09 -15.29
C ASP A 68 -3.82 6.56 -15.44
N THR A 69 -2.82 7.01 -14.68
CA THR A 69 -2.32 8.40 -14.73
C THR A 69 -0.98 8.50 -15.47
N LEU A 70 -0.36 7.37 -15.82
CA LEU A 70 0.93 7.33 -16.48
C LEU A 70 0.77 7.36 -18.01
N THR A 71 1.51 8.26 -18.65
CA THR A 71 1.73 8.23 -20.10
C THR A 71 2.39 6.91 -20.52
N ALA A 72 2.28 6.53 -21.80
CA ALA A 72 2.88 5.30 -22.31
C ALA A 72 4.39 5.18 -21.99
N GLY A 73 5.12 6.30 -22.01
CA GLY A 73 6.54 6.33 -21.63
C GLY A 73 6.78 6.08 -20.14
N GLN A 74 5.94 6.62 -19.27
CA GLN A 74 6.05 6.42 -17.83
C GLN A 74 5.68 4.99 -17.40
N ARG A 75 4.71 4.36 -18.08
CA ARG A 75 4.35 2.96 -17.87
C ARG A 75 5.49 2.02 -18.29
N ALA A 76 6.14 2.30 -19.42
CA ALA A 76 7.33 1.56 -19.85
C ALA A 76 8.49 1.69 -18.86
N ALA A 77 8.71 2.89 -18.30
CA ALA A 77 9.73 3.11 -17.28
C ALA A 77 9.42 2.37 -15.97
N LEU A 78 8.15 2.33 -15.55
CA LEU A 78 7.72 1.58 -14.38
C LEU A 78 7.93 0.07 -14.56
N HIS A 79 7.51 -0.50 -15.69
CA HIS A 79 7.75 -1.91 -15.99
C HIS A 79 9.23 -2.27 -16.14
N LEU A 80 10.07 -1.34 -16.59
CA LEU A 80 11.51 -1.54 -16.64
C LEU A 80 12.12 -1.51 -15.25
N ALA A 81 11.67 -0.61 -14.37
CA ALA A 81 12.10 -0.54 -12.97
C ALA A 81 11.64 -1.75 -12.16
N ASP A 82 10.44 -2.29 -12.44
CA ASP A 82 9.88 -3.47 -11.78
C ASP A 82 10.60 -4.77 -12.21
N ARG A 83 11.12 -4.81 -13.44
CA ARG A 83 11.94 -5.94 -13.95
C ARG A 83 13.42 -5.83 -13.63
N ALA A 84 13.91 -4.63 -13.33
CA ALA A 84 15.29 -4.44 -12.94
C ALA A 84 15.47 -4.99 -11.51
N SER A 85 16.43 -5.90 -11.33
CA SER A 85 16.86 -6.26 -9.99
C SER A 85 17.30 -4.99 -9.26
N THR A 86 17.06 -4.88 -7.95
CA THR A 86 17.52 -3.73 -7.14
C THR A 86 19.01 -3.44 -7.37
N ARG A 87 19.80 -4.47 -7.68
CA ARG A 87 21.20 -4.36 -8.07
C ARG A 87 21.43 -3.58 -9.37
N ASP A 88 20.61 -3.82 -10.40
CA ASP A 88 20.73 -3.15 -11.70
C ASP A 88 20.30 -1.68 -11.59
N LEU A 89 19.29 -1.41 -10.76
CA LEU A 89 18.83 -0.06 -10.48
C LEU A 89 19.89 0.73 -9.68
N ILE A 90 20.55 0.11 -8.71
CA ILE A 90 21.71 0.68 -8.01
C ILE A 90 22.86 0.95 -8.99
N ALA A 91 23.20 0.00 -9.87
CA ALA A 91 24.26 0.16 -10.86
C ALA A 91 23.99 1.32 -11.84
N ALA A 92 22.74 1.46 -12.30
CA ALA A 92 22.33 2.54 -13.19
C ALA A 92 22.41 3.92 -12.50
N LEU A 93 22.02 4.00 -11.22
CA LEU A 93 22.13 5.24 -10.44
C LEU A 93 23.59 5.64 -10.20
N LEU A 94 24.46 4.67 -9.86
CA LEU A 94 25.90 4.91 -9.71
C LEU A 94 26.52 5.43 -11.02
N GLY A 95 26.25 4.77 -12.15
CA GLY A 95 26.76 5.22 -13.45
C GLY A 95 26.26 6.61 -13.85
N ARG A 96 25.01 6.97 -13.50
CA ARG A 96 24.47 8.31 -13.74
C ARG A 96 25.16 9.38 -12.88
N LEU A 97 25.48 9.06 -11.63
CA LEU A 97 26.21 9.97 -10.73
C LEU A 97 27.66 10.18 -11.21
N GLU A 98 28.35 9.11 -11.61
CA GLU A 98 29.70 9.19 -12.19
C GLU A 98 29.73 10.03 -13.47
N ALA A 99 28.76 9.82 -14.37
CA ALA A 99 28.63 10.62 -15.58
C ALA A 99 28.30 12.10 -15.29
N GLN A 100 27.54 12.38 -14.23
CA GLN A 100 27.24 13.74 -13.81
C GLN A 100 28.47 14.42 -13.20
N GLN A 101 29.25 13.70 -12.40
CA GLN A 101 30.51 14.20 -11.85
C GLN A 101 31.51 14.54 -12.96
N ALA A 102 31.71 13.63 -13.93
CA ALA A 102 32.58 13.89 -15.07
C ALA A 102 32.15 15.14 -15.87
N ARG A 103 30.84 15.38 -16.02
CA ARG A 103 30.33 16.60 -16.67
C ARG A 103 30.64 17.86 -15.86
N ILE A 104 30.50 17.81 -14.54
CA ILE A 104 30.85 18.93 -13.65
C ILE A 104 32.35 19.24 -13.75
N ASP A 105 33.20 18.22 -13.69
CA ASP A 105 34.65 18.39 -13.78
C ASP A 105 35.09 18.96 -15.14
N THR A 106 34.45 18.52 -16.24
CA THR A 106 34.70 19.11 -17.57
C THR A 106 34.21 20.54 -17.73
N THR A 107 33.15 20.94 -17.04
CA THR A 107 32.64 22.32 -17.07
C THR A 107 33.45 23.27 -16.19
N ASP A 108 34.05 22.76 -15.11
CA ASP A 108 34.94 23.54 -14.25
C ASP A 108 36.32 23.77 -14.92
N ASN A 109 36.89 22.74 -15.56
CA ASN A 109 38.13 22.88 -16.33
C ASN A 109 38.01 23.78 -17.58
N GLY A 110 36.82 23.93 -18.14
CA GLY A 110 36.56 24.82 -19.29
C GLY A 110 36.41 26.30 -18.95
N ARG A 111 36.33 26.67 -17.65
CA ARG A 111 36.24 28.07 -17.20
C ARG A 111 37.58 28.69 -16.78
N ALA A 112 38.64 27.88 -16.68
CA ALA A 112 39.97 28.31 -16.27
C ALA A 112 40.97 28.51 -17.44
N SER A 113 40.50 28.48 -18.69
CA SER A 113 41.25 28.81 -19.92
C SER A 113 40.63 30.01 -20.62
#